data_AF-A0A955B467-F1
#
_entry.id   AF-A0A955B467-F1
#
_cell.length_a   1.000
_cell.length_b   1.000
_cell.length_c   1.000
_cell.angle_alpha   90.00
_cell.angle_beta   90.00
_cell.angle_gamma   90.00
#
_symmetry.space_group_name_H-M   'P 1'
#
loop_
_entity.id
_entity.type
_entity.pdbx_description
1 polymer ?
#
loop_
_entity_poly.entity_id
_entity_poly.type
_entity_poly.pdbx_seq_one_letter_code
_entity_poly.pdbx_strand_id
1 'polypeptide(L)'
;MIARKSTLPTLAVGLAVLLLVGASAYWLTSHSNGQSTARRIPVDGDRAYGYLKEICQIGPRPSGSPGMLQQQRWLTEHFATLGGRVSMQEFSVRHPETGDPVAIKNMLVEWHPERRERILLCAHYDTRPFPDRDRTNPRGVFVGANDGGSGVALLAELAHHMGELNSRYGVDFVLFDG
;
A
#
# COMPACT_ATOMS: atom_id res chain seq x y z
N MET A 1 25.22 -77.58 39.73
CA MET A 1 25.65 -76.80 38.55
C MET A 1 24.76 -77.14 37.37
N ILE A 2 23.75 -76.32 37.03
CA ILE A 2 23.18 -76.24 35.67
C ILE A 2 22.74 -74.79 35.43
N ALA A 3 23.22 -74.21 34.33
CA ALA A 3 23.10 -72.81 33.92
C ALA A 3 21.70 -72.46 33.37
N ARG A 4 21.24 -71.24 33.63
CA ARG A 4 20.08 -70.62 32.95
C ARG A 4 20.51 -70.03 31.61
N LYS A 5 19.84 -70.39 30.51
CA LYS A 5 19.93 -69.71 29.22
C LYS A 5 18.99 -68.50 29.21
N SER A 6 19.48 -67.36 28.74
CA SER A 6 18.76 -66.10 28.58
C SER A 6 17.98 -66.07 27.27
N THR A 7 16.67 -65.86 27.36
CA THR A 7 15.82 -65.44 26.24
C THR A 7 15.67 -63.93 26.29
N LEU A 8 16.21 -63.21 25.31
CA LEU A 8 15.93 -61.78 25.10
C LEU A 8 14.46 -61.60 24.68
N PRO A 9 13.74 -60.61 25.24
CA PRO A 9 12.31 -60.48 24.98
C PRO A 9 12.06 -59.73 23.67
N THR A 10 11.17 -60.29 22.86
CA THR A 10 10.50 -59.71 21.69
C THR A 10 9.76 -58.38 21.96
N LEU A 11 9.69 -57.92 23.21
CA LEU A 11 9.11 -56.62 23.58
C LEU A 11 9.93 -55.41 23.07
N ALA A 12 11.25 -55.55 22.88
CA ALA A 12 12.09 -54.41 22.50
C ALA A 12 11.85 -53.90 21.07
N VAL A 13 11.37 -54.77 20.17
CA VAL A 13 11.15 -54.40 18.75
C VAL A 13 9.82 -53.69 18.55
N GLY A 14 8.77 -54.03 19.32
CA GLY A 14 7.46 -53.39 19.22
C GLY A 14 7.45 -51.92 19.68
N LEU A 15 8.27 -51.59 20.68
CA LEU A 15 8.34 -50.22 21.23
C LEU A 15 9.07 -49.25 20.28
N ALA A 16 10.06 -49.72 19.52
CA ALA A 16 10.81 -48.91 18.57
C ALA A 16 9.97 -48.48 17.35
N VAL A 17 9.06 -49.35 16.87
CA VAL A 17 8.17 -49.05 15.74
C VAL A 17 7.08 -48.03 16.13
N LEU A 18 6.55 -48.12 17.35
CA LEU A 18 5.56 -47.16 17.87
C LEU A 18 6.15 -45.75 18.06
N LEU A 19 7.42 -45.65 18.46
CA LEU A 19 8.13 -44.38 18.59
C LEU A 19 8.45 -43.75 17.22
N LEU A 20 8.77 -44.54 16.20
CA LEU A 20 9.03 -44.06 14.84
C LEU A 20 7.75 -43.54 14.16
N VAL A 21 6.63 -44.26 14.28
CA VAL A 21 5.33 -43.83 13.72
C VAL A 21 4.82 -42.58 14.44
N GLY A 22 4.95 -42.53 15.78
CA GLY A 22 4.59 -41.38 16.59
C GLY A 22 5.42 -40.13 16.25
N ALA A 23 6.73 -40.28 16.05
CA ALA A 23 7.61 -39.18 15.64
C ALA A 23 7.27 -38.67 14.24
N SER A 24 6.97 -39.55 13.27
CA SER A 24 6.53 -39.13 11.93
C SER A 24 5.17 -38.43 11.93
N ALA A 25 4.21 -38.87 12.76
CA ALA A 25 2.92 -38.19 12.91
C ALA A 25 3.07 -36.82 13.60
N TYR A 26 4.01 -36.69 14.55
CA TYR A 26 4.37 -35.41 15.17
C TYR A 26 5.05 -34.46 14.17
N TRP A 27 5.94 -34.97 13.32
CA TRP A 27 6.58 -34.20 12.25
C TRP A 27 5.57 -33.76 11.17
N LEU A 28 4.62 -34.61 10.78
CA LEU A 28 3.55 -34.25 9.83
C LEU A 28 2.53 -33.24 10.40
N THR A 29 2.25 -33.28 11.70
CA THR A 29 1.35 -32.30 12.36
C THR A 29 2.06 -30.99 12.72
N SER A 30 3.37 -31.00 12.97
CA SER A 30 4.18 -29.79 13.18
C SER A 30 4.58 -29.08 11.88
N HIS A 31 4.35 -29.69 10.72
CA HIS A 31 4.39 -29.03 9.40
C HIS A 31 3.07 -28.36 9.02
N SER A 32 2.17 -28.10 9.99
CA SER A 32 1.14 -27.10 9.78
C SER A 32 1.82 -25.78 9.44
N ASN A 33 1.74 -25.40 8.16
CA ASN A 33 2.07 -24.08 7.65
C ASN A 33 1.71 -23.06 8.73
N GLY A 34 2.72 -22.40 9.29
CA GLY A 34 2.51 -21.25 10.16
C GLY A 34 1.82 -20.18 9.32
N GLN A 35 0.50 -20.26 9.21
CA GLN A 35 -0.30 -19.17 8.73
C GLN A 35 -0.07 -18.07 9.76
N SER A 36 0.67 -17.06 9.32
CA SER A 36 0.77 -15.79 9.99
C SER A 36 -0.62 -15.38 10.47
N THR A 37 -0.82 -15.37 11.78
CA THR A 37 -2.01 -14.81 12.42
C THR A 37 -1.96 -13.28 12.40
N ALA A 38 -1.04 -12.67 11.63
CA ALA A 38 -1.11 -11.26 11.33
C ALA A 38 -2.46 -11.01 10.65
N ARG A 39 -3.31 -10.24 11.32
CA ARG A 39 -4.56 -9.71 10.79
C ARG A 39 -4.32 -9.32 9.33
N ARG A 40 -4.99 -10.02 8.40
CA ARG A 40 -4.84 -9.77 6.97
C ARG A 40 -5.06 -8.29 6.73
N ILE A 41 -4.02 -7.60 6.25
CA ILE A 41 -4.12 -6.20 5.85
C ILE A 41 -5.07 -6.20 4.65
N PRO A 42 -6.20 -5.47 4.70
CA PRO A 42 -7.25 -5.60 3.70
C PRO A 42 -6.89 -4.98 2.33
N VAL A 43 -5.74 -4.30 2.25
CA VAL A 43 -5.19 -3.65 1.05
C VAL A 43 -4.97 -4.66 -0.07
N ASP A 44 -5.51 -4.35 -1.24
CA ASP A 44 -5.37 -5.12 -2.48
C ASP A 44 -4.26 -4.53 -3.36
N GLY A 45 -3.14 -5.24 -3.44
CA GLY A 45 -1.99 -4.81 -4.23
C GLY A 45 -2.25 -4.78 -5.74
N ASP A 46 -3.11 -5.64 -6.27
CA ASP A 46 -3.42 -5.68 -7.69
C ASP A 46 -4.29 -4.49 -8.09
N ARG A 47 -5.25 -4.13 -7.23
CA ARG A 47 -6.07 -2.92 -7.40
C ARG A 47 -5.23 -1.65 -7.28
N ALA A 48 -4.34 -1.56 -6.28
CA ALA A 48 -3.38 -0.46 -6.16
C ALA A 48 -2.51 -0.32 -7.41
N TYR A 49 -1.96 -1.43 -7.93
CA TYR A 49 -1.17 -1.39 -9.16
C TYR A 49 -2.02 -1.01 -10.39
N GLY A 50 -3.31 -1.38 -10.40
CA GLY A 50 -4.30 -0.88 -11.35
C GLY A 50 -4.36 0.65 -11.39
N TYR A 51 -4.56 1.28 -10.22
CA TYR A 51 -4.57 2.74 -10.08
C TYR A 51 -3.26 3.38 -10.52
N LEU A 52 -2.12 2.78 -10.20
CA LEU A 52 -0.82 3.29 -10.67
C LEU A 52 -0.75 3.33 -12.19
N LYS A 53 -1.25 2.30 -12.89
CA LYS A 53 -1.29 2.28 -14.35
C LYS A 53 -2.20 3.37 -14.91
N GLU A 54 -3.38 3.56 -14.33
CA GLU A 54 -4.32 4.62 -14.73
C GLU A 54 -3.69 6.01 -14.56
N ILE A 55 -3.04 6.27 -13.41
CA ILE A 55 -2.30 7.52 -13.15
C ILE A 55 -1.18 7.72 -14.18
N CYS A 56 -0.41 6.66 -14.48
CA CYS A 56 0.66 6.74 -15.48
C CYS A 56 0.14 7.00 -16.90
N GLN A 57 -1.06 6.52 -17.24
CA GLN A 57 -1.69 6.74 -18.54
C GLN A 57 -2.11 8.21 -18.76
N ILE A 58 -2.31 8.99 -17.70
CA ILE A 58 -2.50 10.44 -17.80
C ILE A 58 -1.26 11.13 -18.41
N GLY A 59 -0.08 10.52 -18.29
CA GLY A 59 1.20 11.15 -18.66
C GLY A 59 1.69 12.12 -17.59
N PRO A 60 2.63 13.03 -17.89
CA PRO A 60 3.14 14.00 -16.91
C PRO A 60 2.04 14.85 -16.27
N ARG A 61 2.18 15.10 -14.97
CA ARG A 61 1.25 15.90 -14.16
C ARG A 61 1.97 17.04 -13.40
N PRO A 62 2.78 17.90 -14.04
CA PRO A 62 3.29 19.09 -13.37
C PRO A 62 2.16 19.98 -12.85
N SER A 63 2.40 20.72 -11.77
CA SER A 63 1.41 21.63 -11.19
C SER A 63 0.89 22.62 -12.23
N GLY A 64 -0.43 22.88 -12.19
CA GLY A 64 -1.12 23.74 -13.16
C GLY A 64 -1.28 23.14 -14.58
N SER A 65 -0.75 21.95 -14.87
CA SER A 65 -0.88 21.32 -16.18
C SER A 65 -2.26 20.70 -16.44
N PRO A 66 -2.63 20.44 -17.71
CA PRO A 66 -3.83 19.67 -18.04
C PRO A 66 -3.84 18.26 -17.43
N GLY A 67 -2.66 17.61 -17.33
CA GLY A 67 -2.51 16.30 -16.71
C GLY A 67 -2.82 16.32 -15.21
N MET A 68 -2.31 17.33 -14.50
CA MET A 68 -2.65 17.55 -13.09
C MET A 68 -4.16 17.75 -12.90
N LEU A 69 -4.78 18.59 -13.74
CA LEU A 69 -6.23 18.82 -13.67
C LEU A 69 -7.05 17.53 -13.94
N GLN A 70 -6.59 16.67 -14.85
CA GLN A 70 -7.21 15.38 -15.11
C GLN A 70 -7.09 14.45 -13.90
N GLN A 71 -5.91 14.35 -13.30
CA GLN A 71 -5.69 13.56 -12.09
C GLN A 71 -6.53 14.06 -10.92
N GLN A 72 -6.62 15.37 -10.71
CA GLN A 72 -7.44 15.97 -9.65
C GLN A 72 -8.93 15.59 -9.81
N ARG A 73 -9.47 15.62 -11.03
CA ARG A 73 -10.85 15.18 -11.28
C ARG A 73 -11.05 13.70 -10.96
N TRP A 74 -10.16 12.85 -11.47
CA TRP A 74 -10.22 11.41 -11.25
C TRP A 74 -10.16 11.07 -9.75
N LEU A 75 -9.21 11.65 -9.02
CA LEU A 75 -9.07 11.45 -7.57
C LEU A 75 -10.28 11.99 -6.80
N THR A 76 -10.80 13.15 -7.18
CA THR A 76 -11.99 13.73 -6.52
C THR A 76 -13.19 12.79 -6.63
N GLU A 77 -13.45 12.28 -7.84
CA GLU A 77 -14.53 11.32 -8.07
C GLU A 77 -14.31 10.01 -7.30
N HIS A 78 -13.09 9.46 -7.39
CA HIS A 78 -12.72 8.21 -6.72
C HIS A 78 -12.92 8.29 -5.20
N PHE A 79 -12.37 9.31 -4.55
CA PHE A 79 -12.48 9.47 -3.11
C PHE A 79 -13.91 9.82 -2.65
N ALA A 80 -14.63 10.65 -3.41
CA ALA A 80 -16.01 11.00 -3.08
C ALA A 80 -16.96 9.78 -3.17
N THR A 81 -16.80 8.93 -4.19
CA THR A 81 -17.56 7.69 -4.32
C THR A 81 -17.30 6.73 -3.15
N LEU A 82 -16.11 6.79 -2.55
CA LEU A 82 -15.73 5.99 -1.37
C LEU A 82 -16.03 6.71 -0.04
N GLY A 83 -16.90 7.73 -0.06
CA GLY A 83 -17.40 8.41 1.13
C GLY A 83 -16.44 9.44 1.73
N GLY A 84 -15.35 9.77 1.03
CA GLY A 84 -14.41 10.81 1.45
C GLY A 84 -14.97 12.20 1.17
N ARG A 85 -14.87 13.11 2.14
CA ARG A 85 -15.18 14.53 1.92
C ARG A 85 -13.95 15.19 1.30
N VAL A 86 -14.01 15.44 -0.01
CA VAL A 86 -12.90 16.04 -0.77
C VAL A 86 -13.02 17.57 -0.75
N SER A 87 -11.90 18.26 -0.50
CA SER A 87 -11.75 19.70 -0.65
C SER A 87 -10.38 20.05 -1.22
N MET A 88 -10.26 21.25 -1.79
CA MET A 88 -9.02 21.75 -2.38
C MET A 88 -8.54 22.97 -1.61
N GLN A 89 -7.28 22.96 -1.18
CA GLN A 89 -6.58 24.14 -0.71
C GLN A 89 -5.76 24.70 -1.87
N GLU A 90 -6.26 25.78 -2.47
CA GLU A 90 -5.65 26.42 -3.62
C GLU A 90 -4.85 27.68 -3.21
N PHE A 91 -3.64 27.80 -3.77
CA PHE A 91 -2.77 28.96 -3.60
C PHE A 91 -1.84 29.09 -4.81
N SER A 92 -1.15 30.23 -4.93
CA SER A 92 -0.24 30.48 -6.05
C SER A 92 1.22 30.51 -5.61
N VAL A 93 2.07 29.87 -6.41
CA VAL A 93 3.53 29.88 -6.28
C VAL A 93 4.17 30.40 -7.56
N ARG A 94 5.46 30.76 -7.52
CA ARG A 94 6.20 31.17 -8.71
C ARG A 94 6.82 29.95 -9.39
N HIS A 95 6.65 29.84 -10.70
CA HIS A 95 7.31 28.82 -11.50
C HIS A 95 8.84 28.97 -11.39
N PRO A 96 9.59 27.90 -11.09
CA PRO A 96 11.02 28.00 -10.80
C PRO A 96 11.87 28.45 -11.99
N GLU A 97 11.43 28.18 -13.23
CA GLU A 97 12.17 28.59 -14.43
C GLU A 97 11.69 29.93 -15.02
N THR A 98 10.39 30.23 -14.97
CA THR A 98 9.82 31.40 -15.67
C THR A 98 9.43 32.55 -14.74
N GLY A 99 9.25 32.27 -13.44
CA GLY A 99 8.78 33.25 -12.45
C GLY A 99 7.28 33.54 -12.50
N ASP A 100 6.56 32.97 -13.48
CA ASP A 100 5.12 33.13 -13.66
C ASP A 100 4.33 32.53 -12.49
N PRO A 101 3.16 33.08 -12.14
CA PRO A 101 2.30 32.48 -11.13
C PRO A 101 1.73 31.14 -11.64
N VAL A 102 1.87 30.10 -10.83
CA VAL A 102 1.24 28.79 -11.01
C VAL A 102 0.24 28.60 -9.89
N ALA A 103 -1.01 28.26 -10.23
CA ALA A 103 -2.00 27.83 -9.25
C ALA A 103 -1.74 26.37 -8.88
N ILE A 104 -1.54 26.11 -7.59
CA ILE A 104 -1.32 24.77 -7.05
C ILE A 104 -2.40 24.44 -6.04
N LYS A 105 -2.76 23.15 -5.94
CA LYS A 105 -3.89 22.72 -5.11
C LYS A 105 -3.49 21.52 -4.26
N ASN A 106 -3.43 21.66 -2.94
CA ASN A 106 -3.42 20.47 -2.10
C ASN A 106 -4.83 19.88 -2.08
N MET A 107 -4.96 18.57 -2.26
CA MET A 107 -6.23 17.87 -2.10
C MET A 107 -6.31 17.33 -0.67
N LEU A 108 -7.37 17.67 0.03
CA LEU A 108 -7.67 17.18 1.37
C LEU A 108 -8.89 16.26 1.28
N VAL A 109 -8.79 15.07 1.84
CA VAL A 109 -9.86 14.08 1.85
C VAL A 109 -10.09 13.60 3.28
N GLU A 110 -11.29 13.83 3.81
CA GLU A 110 -11.60 13.53 5.21
C GLU A 110 -12.60 12.37 5.30
N TRP A 111 -12.33 11.41 6.19
CA TRP A 111 -13.31 10.45 6.69
C TRP A 111 -13.50 10.63 8.20
N HIS A 112 -14.73 10.45 8.66
CA HIS A 112 -15.14 10.60 10.06
C HIS A 112 -14.67 11.94 10.67
N PRO A 113 -15.05 13.09 10.08
CA PRO A 113 -14.56 14.43 10.49
C PRO A 113 -14.92 14.81 11.92
N GLU A 114 -15.97 14.21 12.50
CA GLU A 114 -16.41 14.42 13.87
C GLU A 114 -15.45 13.84 14.93
N ARG A 115 -14.55 12.92 14.54
CA ARG A 115 -13.57 12.30 15.43
C ARG A 115 -12.39 13.25 15.66
N ARG A 116 -12.13 13.58 16.94
CA ARG A 116 -11.13 14.59 17.35
C ARG A 116 -9.68 14.14 17.22
N GLU A 117 -9.40 12.86 17.47
CA GLU A 117 -8.07 12.30 17.25
C GLU A 117 -7.97 11.82 15.80
N ARG A 118 -6.95 12.27 15.08
CA ARG A 118 -6.87 12.06 13.62
C ARG A 118 -5.52 11.49 13.20
N ILE A 119 -5.55 10.68 12.15
CA ILE A 119 -4.37 10.16 11.47
C ILE A 119 -4.29 10.82 10.10
N LEU A 120 -3.16 11.44 9.81
CA LEU A 120 -2.86 12.01 8.52
C LEU A 120 -1.99 11.04 7.71
N LEU A 121 -2.46 10.65 6.53
CA LEU A 121 -1.65 9.99 5.51
C LEU A 121 -1.44 10.96 4.35
N CYS A 122 -0.23 11.00 3.80
CA CYS A 122 0.08 11.93 2.73
C CYS A 122 0.96 11.33 1.64
N ALA A 123 0.81 11.89 0.45
CA ALA A 123 1.67 11.68 -0.71
C ALA A 123 1.75 13.01 -1.47
N HIS A 124 2.84 13.27 -2.18
CA HIS A 124 2.78 14.27 -3.25
C HIS A 124 2.19 13.59 -4.50
N TYR A 125 1.56 14.37 -5.37
CA TYR A 125 0.85 13.82 -6.54
C TYR A 125 1.15 14.55 -7.85
N ASP A 126 1.92 15.63 -7.78
CA ASP A 126 2.53 16.26 -8.95
C ASP A 126 3.64 15.39 -9.55
N THR A 127 4.13 15.81 -10.72
CA THR A 127 5.36 15.28 -11.28
C THR A 127 6.30 16.41 -11.59
N ARG A 128 7.59 16.14 -11.44
CA ARG A 128 8.64 17.01 -11.96
C ARG A 128 8.44 17.25 -13.47
N PRO A 129 8.65 18.48 -13.98
CA PRO A 129 8.47 18.78 -15.40
C PRO A 129 9.39 18.00 -16.33
N PHE A 130 10.61 17.68 -15.85
CA PHE A 130 11.64 16.99 -16.61
C PHE A 130 12.42 16.01 -15.71
N PRO A 131 12.96 14.91 -16.28
CA PRO A 131 13.88 14.03 -15.58
C PRO A 131 15.30 14.62 -15.62
N ASP A 132 15.51 15.79 -15.00
CA ASP A 132 16.80 16.53 -15.04
C ASP A 132 18.05 15.75 -14.58
N ARG A 133 17.86 14.62 -13.88
CA ARG A 133 18.92 13.69 -13.46
C ARG A 133 19.24 12.62 -14.51
N ASP A 134 18.49 12.54 -15.60
CA ASP A 134 18.80 11.68 -16.73
C ASP A 134 20.02 12.21 -17.47
N ARG A 135 21.07 11.38 -17.57
CA ARG A 135 22.35 11.75 -18.20
C ARG A 135 22.25 11.89 -19.72
N THR A 136 21.24 11.29 -20.33
CA THR A 136 21.07 11.18 -21.78
C THR A 136 19.95 12.08 -22.30
N ASN A 137 18.87 12.26 -21.52
CA ASN A 137 17.71 13.05 -21.90
C ASN A 137 17.14 13.86 -20.72
N PRO A 138 17.87 14.87 -20.21
CA PRO A 138 17.45 15.65 -19.03
C PRO A 138 16.22 16.55 -19.26
N ARG A 139 15.73 16.64 -20.51
CA ARG A 139 14.50 17.36 -20.90
C ARG A 139 13.46 16.40 -21.49
N GLY A 140 13.58 15.11 -21.19
CA GLY A 140 12.66 14.07 -21.64
C GLY A 140 11.30 14.08 -20.95
N VAL A 141 10.49 13.06 -21.24
CA VAL A 141 9.19 12.86 -20.59
C VAL A 141 9.39 12.17 -19.25
N PHE A 142 8.82 12.74 -18.19
CA PHE A 142 8.80 12.14 -16.86
C PHE A 142 7.35 11.84 -16.44
N VAL A 143 7.02 10.56 -16.30
CA VAL A 143 5.66 10.12 -15.95
C VAL A 143 5.46 10.05 -14.42
N GLY A 144 6.53 10.03 -13.62
CA GLY A 144 6.44 10.02 -12.16
C GLY A 144 5.67 8.81 -11.60
N ALA A 145 6.00 7.60 -12.07
CA ALA A 145 5.31 6.38 -11.62
C ALA A 145 5.59 6.09 -10.14
N ASN A 146 6.86 6.10 -9.73
CA ASN A 146 7.22 5.90 -8.32
C ASN A 146 7.34 7.21 -7.55
N ASP A 147 7.73 8.28 -8.22
CA ASP A 147 7.87 9.63 -7.66
C ASP A 147 6.57 10.39 -7.95
N GLY A 148 5.63 10.31 -7.01
CA GLY A 148 4.26 10.80 -7.11
C GLY A 148 3.23 9.67 -7.21
N GLY A 149 3.19 8.96 -8.35
CA GLY A 149 2.10 8.04 -8.68
C GLY A 149 1.90 6.87 -7.70
N SER A 150 2.95 6.30 -7.12
CA SER A 150 2.86 5.10 -6.27
C SER A 150 2.20 5.39 -4.92
N GLY A 151 2.51 6.53 -4.31
CA GLY A 151 1.86 6.98 -3.08
C GLY A 151 0.38 7.27 -3.30
N VAL A 152 0.06 7.97 -4.40
CA VAL A 152 -1.32 8.25 -4.81
C VAL A 152 -2.11 6.97 -5.03
N ALA A 153 -1.53 5.99 -5.74
CA ALA A 153 -2.16 4.72 -6.02
C ALA A 153 -2.45 3.90 -4.74
N LEU A 154 -1.52 3.93 -3.78
CA LEU A 154 -1.73 3.30 -2.47
C LEU A 154 -2.86 4.00 -1.69
N LEU A 155 -2.92 5.33 -1.70
CA LEU A 155 -4.01 6.07 -1.05
C LEU A 155 -5.36 5.82 -1.73
N ALA A 156 -5.40 5.77 -3.07
CA ALA A 156 -6.59 5.39 -3.82
C ALA A 156 -7.11 4.01 -3.42
N GLU A 157 -6.19 3.06 -3.19
CA GLU A 157 -6.55 1.74 -2.70
C GLU A 157 -7.03 1.76 -1.24
N LEU A 158 -6.30 2.43 -0.35
CA LEU A 158 -6.66 2.51 1.07
C LEU A 158 -8.04 3.14 1.29
N ALA A 159 -8.48 4.04 0.40
CA ALA A 159 -9.79 4.70 0.47
C ALA A 159 -10.96 3.71 0.55
N HIS A 160 -10.85 2.51 -0.06
CA HIS A 160 -11.89 1.46 0.01
C HIS A 160 -12.22 1.02 1.43
N HIS A 161 -11.31 1.24 2.38
CA HIS A 161 -11.45 0.80 3.76
C HIS A 161 -11.71 1.94 4.74
N MET A 162 -11.68 3.20 4.30
CA MET A 162 -11.77 4.35 5.20
C MET A 162 -13.21 4.61 5.66
N GLY A 163 -14.20 4.45 4.77
CA GLY A 163 -15.61 4.64 5.09
C GLY A 163 -16.11 3.74 6.23
N GLU A 164 -15.69 2.48 6.23
CA GLU A 164 -16.10 1.46 7.22
C GLU A 164 -15.12 1.31 8.38
N LEU A 165 -14.15 2.23 8.52
CA LEU A 165 -13.09 2.11 9.50
C LEU A 165 -13.64 2.16 10.94
N ASN A 166 -13.70 0.98 11.56
CA ASN A 166 -14.05 0.82 12.98
C ASN A 166 -12.84 1.18 13.87
N SER A 167 -12.72 2.47 14.16
CA SER A 167 -11.62 3.06 14.92
C SER A 167 -12.12 4.30 15.67
N ARG A 168 -11.43 4.69 16.74
CA ARG A 168 -11.68 5.99 17.40
C ARG A 168 -11.12 7.18 16.62
N TYR A 169 -10.24 6.92 15.65
CA TYR A 169 -9.57 7.95 14.87
C TYR A 169 -10.38 8.36 13.64
N GLY A 170 -10.37 9.66 13.34
CA GLY A 170 -10.64 10.16 11.99
C GLY A 170 -9.42 9.99 11.11
N VAL A 171 -9.61 9.95 9.80
CA VAL A 171 -8.49 9.79 8.86
C VAL A 171 -8.57 10.87 7.80
N ASP A 172 -7.44 11.52 7.57
CA ASP A 172 -7.27 12.52 6.52
C ASP A 172 -6.22 12.03 5.53
N PHE A 173 -6.55 12.07 4.25
CA PHE A 173 -5.54 12.02 3.21
C PHE A 173 -5.24 13.45 2.75
N VAL A 174 -3.95 13.77 2.63
CA VAL A 174 -3.51 15.00 1.99
C VAL A 174 -2.60 14.65 0.83
N LEU A 175 -3.04 15.00 -0.38
CA LEU A 175 -2.20 14.94 -1.56
C LEU A 175 -1.61 16.33 -1.83
N PHE A 176 -0.29 16.44 -1.73
CA PHE A 176 0.45 17.69 -1.85
C PHE A 176 0.83 17.98 -3.30
N ASP A 177 0.54 19.20 -3.77
CA ASP A 177 0.94 19.74 -5.07
C ASP A 177 2.03 20.80 -4.87
N GLY A 178 2.86 21.02 -5.90
CA GLY A 178 3.85 22.10 -5.96
C GLY A 178 5.31 21.67 -6.01
#